data_AF-A0A177DXG0-F1
#
_entry.id   AF-A0A177DXG0-F1
#
_cell.length_a   1.000
_cell.length_b   1.000
_cell.length_c   1.000
_cell.angle_alpha   90.00
_cell.angle_beta   90.00
_cell.angle_gamma   90.00
#
_symmetry.space_group_name_H-M   'P 1'
#
loop_
_entity.id
_entity.type
_entity.pdbx_description
1 polymer ?
#
loop_
_entity_poly.entity_id
_entity_poly.type
_entity_poly.pdbx_seq_one_letter_code
_entity_poly.pdbx_strand_id
1 'polypeptide(L)'
;MAEVLATISNLYTAVKALHTFALQIEQWKLLSERLFDIEEGLEFARISLDSWQYKYDIQIHRPNIYTRILFGKEGHERVTATIGTINIITGNVKSDISRIRGLALKVEQGRTYYGENQDIGHEERVKECLRKIQRKSTWSRRFFLSVLGKSYDLEMRLKRLNQKLATLERLSDFYLEKEHVDIFSEIERLPGRHLIIRAGDRSALSHRLHIGISVPRVHRRDFAFLLSMHGTSHEVLVQPVTIKAVHDPSMVANDLATALSTLASKTQDSCYMVPTLSTSAGFIVKNPPTNLLCDLEYKEPLSSTIRDQNVYLGSQKLYSQDQNAIAIGVAQGCFRLIGSQWLSFLDCSNIRWRRTKDGKWISMLTAAPGQSLTTRTLEKCYKSNRERRDSRDLSKHIQIFRIGLVLAEMALKAPFSHIDFDTATYTTKLYINDGEEVSAHEVASQVDMKSNILLGNMVFFCLNVLQDNNAMAERSIEGSYFQHVHKQAEELERILGSDGRRGGLSPGSSPMGSGSNTPRSAASAYVY
;
A
#
# COMPACT_ATOMS: atom_id res chain seq x y z
N MET A 1 -23.55 20.31 -1.61
CA MET A 1 -22.15 19.90 -1.86
C MET A 1 -21.19 21.04 -2.21
N ALA A 2 -21.64 22.28 -2.46
CA ALA A 2 -20.76 23.45 -2.62
C ALA A 2 -19.79 23.68 -1.43
N GLU A 3 -20.18 23.23 -0.24
CA GLU A 3 -19.37 23.27 0.98
C GLU A 3 -18.04 22.50 0.86
N VAL A 4 -18.00 21.41 0.10
CA VAL A 4 -16.77 20.62 -0.09
C VAL A 4 -15.74 21.43 -0.89
N LEU A 5 -16.15 22.05 -2.00
CA LEU A 5 -15.26 22.90 -2.77
C LEU A 5 -14.86 24.18 -2.04
N ALA A 6 -15.78 24.77 -1.28
CA ALA A 6 -15.45 25.90 -0.42
C ALA A 6 -14.37 25.49 0.60
N THR A 7 -14.46 24.27 1.16
CA THR A 7 -13.47 23.71 2.07
C THR A 7 -12.13 23.48 1.37
N ILE A 8 -12.11 22.85 0.19
CA ILE A 8 -10.88 22.62 -0.59
C ILE A 8 -10.20 23.93 -0.97
N SER A 9 -10.97 24.92 -1.43
CA SER A 9 -10.47 26.26 -1.77
C SER A 9 -9.92 26.99 -0.55
N ASN A 10 -10.58 26.87 0.61
CA ASN A 10 -10.10 27.41 1.86
C ASN A 10 -8.80 26.75 2.33
N LEU A 11 -8.66 25.42 2.18
CA LEU A 11 -7.42 24.69 2.47
C LEU A 11 -6.29 25.15 1.55
N TYR A 12 -6.55 25.24 0.24
CA TYR A 12 -5.57 25.74 -0.73
C TYR A 12 -5.08 27.16 -0.38
N THR A 13 -6.01 28.05 -0.03
CA THR A 13 -5.68 29.42 0.37
C THR A 13 -4.86 29.44 1.67
N ALA A 14 -5.21 28.58 2.63
CA ALA A 14 -4.50 28.43 3.89
C ALA A 14 -3.07 27.90 3.70
N VAL A 15 -2.90 26.85 2.89
CA VAL A 15 -1.60 26.27 2.49
C VAL A 15 -0.72 27.35 1.87
N LYS A 16 -1.21 28.05 0.85
CA LYS A 16 -0.45 29.12 0.19
C LYS A 16 -0.06 30.25 1.15
N ALA A 17 -0.99 30.70 1.99
CA ALA A 17 -0.71 31.76 2.96
C ALA A 17 0.32 31.35 4.02
N LEU A 18 0.27 30.08 4.46
CA LEU A 18 1.19 29.53 5.45
C LEU A 18 2.58 29.34 4.84
N HIS A 19 2.66 28.78 3.63
CA HIS A 19 3.90 28.61 2.88
C HIS A 19 4.64 29.94 2.68
N THR A 20 3.93 30.97 2.17
CA THR A 20 4.52 32.30 2.01
C THR A 20 5.00 32.87 3.33
N PHE A 21 4.23 32.71 4.41
CA PHE A 21 4.63 33.22 5.72
C PHE A 21 5.83 32.47 6.30
N ALA A 22 5.88 31.14 6.16
CA ALA A 22 7.00 30.29 6.59
C ALA A 22 8.32 30.71 5.93
N LEU A 23 8.29 30.99 4.62
CA LEU A 23 9.43 31.56 3.89
C LEU A 23 9.86 32.92 4.44
N GLN A 24 8.92 33.80 4.77
CA GLN A 24 9.23 35.14 5.30
C GLN A 24 9.86 35.11 6.70
N ILE A 25 9.68 34.02 7.45
CA ILE A 25 10.21 33.83 8.80
C ILE A 25 11.37 32.82 8.87
N GLU A 26 11.96 32.44 7.73
CA GLU A 26 13.02 31.41 7.62
C GLU A 26 14.19 31.61 8.60
N GLN A 27 14.52 32.86 8.91
CA GLN A 27 15.52 33.21 9.92
C GLN A 27 15.23 32.69 11.33
N TRP A 28 13.96 32.49 11.68
CA TRP A 28 13.55 31.78 12.89
C TRP A 28 13.36 30.30 12.54
N LYS A 29 14.46 29.62 12.23
CA LYS A 29 14.50 28.27 11.64
C LYS A 29 13.50 27.28 12.26
N LEU A 30 13.52 27.10 13.59
CA LEU A 30 12.61 26.19 14.30
C LEU A 30 11.12 26.51 14.05
N LEU A 31 10.78 27.79 13.94
CA LEU A 31 9.41 28.23 13.70
C LEU A 31 9.03 28.01 12.24
N SER A 32 9.93 28.33 11.31
CA SER A 32 9.73 28.15 9.87
C SER A 32 9.55 26.66 9.51
N GLU A 33 10.45 25.78 9.96
CA GLU A 33 10.37 24.33 9.78
C GLU A 33 9.02 23.79 10.27
N ARG A 34 8.62 24.19 11.49
CA ARG A 34 7.35 23.78 12.06
C ARG A 34 6.13 24.27 11.28
N LEU A 35 6.18 25.46 10.70
CA LEU A 35 5.10 25.95 9.83
C LEU A 35 5.07 25.20 8.49
N PHE A 36 6.20 24.74 7.97
CA PHE A 36 6.26 23.85 6.80
C PHE A 36 5.65 22.48 7.10
N ASP A 37 5.91 21.89 8.27
CA ASP A 37 5.27 20.61 8.67
C ASP A 37 3.73 20.74 8.72
N ILE A 38 3.23 21.87 9.25
CA ILE A 38 1.80 22.16 9.29
C ILE A 38 1.26 22.39 7.87
N GLU A 39 2.01 23.06 7.01
CA GLU A 39 1.65 23.30 5.62
C GLU A 39 1.51 21.98 4.84
N GLU A 40 2.50 21.10 4.93
CA GLU A 40 2.46 19.77 4.32
C GLU A 40 1.25 18.96 4.81
N GLY A 41 0.96 19.00 6.12
CA GLY A 41 -0.22 18.35 6.66
C GLY A 41 -1.55 18.93 6.16
N LEU A 42 -1.63 20.25 5.95
CA LEU A 42 -2.80 20.88 5.35
C LEU A 42 -2.95 20.54 3.86
N GLU A 43 -1.84 20.42 3.14
CA GLU A 43 -1.82 19.98 1.75
C GLU A 43 -2.28 18.52 1.62
N PHE A 44 -1.80 17.64 2.52
CA PHE A 44 -2.31 16.28 2.64
C PHE A 44 -3.83 16.24 2.90
N ALA A 45 -4.33 17.10 3.80
CA ALA A 45 -5.76 17.20 4.09
C ALA A 45 -6.56 17.67 2.85
N ARG A 46 -6.01 18.61 2.07
CA ARG A 46 -6.59 19.09 0.82
C ARG A 46 -6.69 17.97 -0.21
N ILE A 47 -5.58 17.28 -0.46
CA ILE A 47 -5.50 16.15 -1.42
C ILE A 47 -6.44 15.02 -1.00
N SER A 48 -6.51 14.71 0.29
CA SER A 48 -7.41 13.67 0.81
C SER A 48 -8.88 13.99 0.57
N LEU A 49 -9.28 15.25 0.80
CA LEU A 49 -10.66 15.69 0.56
C LEU A 49 -11.00 15.75 -0.93
N ASP A 50 -10.05 16.17 -1.77
CA ASP A 50 -10.18 16.17 -3.24
C ASP A 50 -10.30 14.74 -3.80
N SER A 51 -9.45 13.83 -3.33
CA SER A 51 -9.54 12.40 -3.66
C SER A 51 -10.85 11.79 -3.19
N TRP A 52 -11.36 12.15 -2.01
CA TRP A 52 -12.66 11.72 -1.51
C TRP A 52 -13.79 12.24 -2.43
N GLN A 53 -13.74 13.52 -2.81
CA GLN A 53 -14.71 14.12 -3.71
C GLN A 53 -14.76 13.40 -5.06
N TYR A 54 -13.59 13.10 -5.62
CA TYR A 54 -13.45 12.36 -6.87
C TYR A 54 -13.95 10.91 -6.75
N LYS A 55 -13.55 10.19 -5.69
CA LYS A 55 -13.91 8.79 -5.43
C LYS A 55 -15.42 8.55 -5.45
N TYR A 56 -16.22 9.48 -4.94
CA TYR A 56 -17.68 9.36 -4.87
C TYR A 56 -18.43 10.24 -5.88
N ASP A 57 -17.72 10.83 -6.85
CA ASP A 57 -18.24 11.70 -7.90
C ASP A 57 -19.19 12.81 -7.36
N ILE A 58 -18.70 13.48 -6.32
CA ILE A 58 -19.43 14.53 -5.61
C ILE A 58 -19.25 15.86 -6.34
N GLN A 59 -20.22 16.23 -7.14
CA GLN A 59 -20.20 17.47 -7.93
C GLN A 59 -21.11 18.56 -7.33
N ILE A 60 -20.79 19.84 -7.58
CA ILE A 60 -21.60 20.99 -7.11
C ILE A 60 -23.02 20.94 -7.65
N HIS A 61 -23.14 20.62 -8.95
CA HIS A 61 -24.38 20.71 -9.71
C HIS A 61 -25.28 19.48 -9.54
N ARG A 62 -24.81 18.44 -8.84
CA ARG A 62 -25.65 17.27 -8.56
C ARG A 62 -26.57 17.56 -7.37
N PRO A 63 -27.88 17.31 -7.51
CA PRO A 63 -28.84 17.56 -6.45
C PRO A 63 -28.51 16.72 -5.20
N ASN A 64 -28.85 17.22 -4.01
CA ASN A 64 -28.66 16.50 -2.72
C ASN A 64 -29.26 15.08 -2.74
N ILE A 65 -30.23 14.85 -3.61
CA ILE A 65 -30.83 13.55 -3.90
C ILE A 65 -29.77 12.52 -4.29
N TYR A 66 -28.74 12.90 -5.07
CA TYR A 66 -27.66 12.01 -5.47
C TYR A 66 -26.94 11.41 -4.26
N THR A 67 -26.52 12.24 -3.30
CA THR A 67 -25.83 11.73 -2.09
C THR A 67 -26.74 10.93 -1.15
N ARG A 68 -28.06 11.17 -1.20
CA ARG A 68 -29.06 10.38 -0.46
C ARG A 68 -29.34 9.03 -1.11
N ILE A 69 -29.28 8.95 -2.43
CA ILE A 69 -29.29 7.68 -3.16
C ILE A 69 -28.00 6.92 -2.83
N LEU A 70 -26.87 7.63 -2.89
CA LEU A 70 -25.53 7.07 -2.75
C LEU A 70 -25.26 6.46 -1.36
N PHE A 71 -25.62 7.17 -0.29
CA PHE A 71 -25.32 6.77 1.08
C PHE A 71 -26.58 6.49 1.91
N GLY A 72 -27.76 6.45 1.29
CA GLY A 72 -29.02 6.41 2.01
C GLY A 72 -29.30 7.70 2.77
N LYS A 73 -30.47 7.77 3.42
CA LYS A 73 -30.87 8.95 4.20
C LYS A 73 -29.95 9.16 5.40
N GLU A 74 -29.72 8.10 6.18
CA GLU A 74 -28.90 8.15 7.39
C GLU A 74 -27.43 8.46 7.06
N GLY A 75 -26.88 7.79 6.05
CA GLY A 75 -25.48 8.02 5.64
C GLY A 75 -25.27 9.41 5.06
N HIS A 76 -26.21 9.92 4.26
CA HIS A 76 -26.16 11.31 3.79
C HIS A 76 -26.13 12.31 4.95
N GLU A 77 -26.97 12.15 5.97
CA GLU A 77 -27.00 13.04 7.14
C GLU A 77 -25.68 13.00 7.90
N ARG A 78 -25.11 11.80 8.13
CA ARG A 78 -23.83 11.60 8.83
C ARG A 78 -22.64 12.15 8.05
N VAL A 79 -22.58 11.89 6.73
CA VAL A 79 -21.54 12.39 5.83
C VAL A 79 -21.60 13.92 5.77
N THR A 80 -22.79 14.50 5.59
CA THR A 80 -22.97 15.97 5.53
C THR A 80 -22.59 16.63 6.87
N ALA A 81 -23.00 16.06 8.00
CA ALA A 81 -22.60 16.57 9.32
C ALA A 81 -21.07 16.52 9.53
N THR A 82 -20.41 15.48 9.01
CA THR A 82 -18.96 15.35 9.07
C THR A 82 -18.26 16.38 8.20
N ILE A 83 -18.75 16.61 6.96
CA ILE A 83 -18.27 17.67 6.06
C ILE A 83 -18.45 19.04 6.71
N GLY A 84 -19.60 19.32 7.34
CA GLY A 84 -19.84 20.55 8.07
C GLY A 84 -18.82 20.76 9.20
N THR A 85 -18.49 19.70 9.93
CA THR A 85 -17.44 19.74 10.97
C THR A 85 -16.06 20.04 10.36
N ILE A 86 -15.71 19.41 9.23
CA ILE A 86 -14.46 19.64 8.50
C ILE A 86 -14.38 21.11 8.03
N ASN A 87 -15.47 21.66 7.51
CA ASN A 87 -15.54 23.05 7.06
C ASN A 87 -15.33 24.02 8.24
N ILE A 88 -15.95 23.77 9.39
CA ILE A 88 -15.73 24.57 10.61
C ILE A 88 -14.27 24.53 11.04
N ILE A 89 -13.65 23.34 11.09
CA ILE A 89 -12.23 23.19 11.46
C ILE A 89 -11.34 23.94 10.45
N THR A 90 -11.62 23.82 9.16
CA THR A 90 -10.88 24.49 8.09
C THR A 90 -10.99 26.02 8.19
N GLY A 91 -12.18 26.55 8.44
CA GLY A 91 -12.39 27.97 8.67
C GLY A 91 -11.60 28.49 9.88
N ASN A 92 -11.57 27.70 10.95
CA ASN A 92 -10.77 27.99 12.14
C ASN A 92 -9.26 27.97 11.85
N VAL A 93 -8.76 27.00 11.07
CA VAL A 93 -7.36 26.97 10.62
C VAL A 93 -7.00 28.22 9.81
N LYS A 94 -7.84 28.59 8.83
CA LYS A 94 -7.66 29.79 8.02
C LYS A 94 -7.60 31.06 8.89
N SER A 95 -8.50 31.17 9.87
CA SER A 95 -8.53 32.29 10.83
C SER A 95 -7.24 32.37 11.67
N ASP A 96 -6.75 31.23 12.14
CA ASP A 96 -5.50 31.17 12.93
C ASP A 96 -4.28 31.57 12.10
N ILE A 97 -4.18 31.11 10.84
CA ILE A 97 -3.11 31.52 9.93
C ILE A 97 -3.15 33.03 9.70
N SER A 98 -4.34 33.60 9.45
CA SER A 98 -4.51 35.06 9.35
C SER A 98 -4.12 35.78 10.63
N ARG A 99 -4.42 35.20 11.81
CA ARG A 99 -4.03 35.77 13.10
C ARG A 99 -2.52 35.72 13.32
N ILE A 100 -1.86 34.62 12.94
CA ILE A 100 -0.39 34.48 12.97
C ILE A 100 0.26 35.55 12.10
N ARG A 101 -0.21 35.71 10.85
CA ARG A 101 0.25 36.78 9.96
C ARG A 101 0.00 38.16 10.56
N GLY A 102 -1.17 38.37 11.17
CA GLY A 102 -1.54 39.60 11.86
C GLY A 102 -0.65 39.95 13.07
N LEU A 103 -0.01 38.97 13.73
CA LEU A 103 0.95 39.25 14.80
C LEU A 103 2.17 40.03 14.31
N ALA A 104 2.61 39.81 13.06
CA ALA A 104 3.67 40.60 12.46
C ALA A 104 3.23 42.06 12.28
N LEU A 105 1.98 42.27 11.86
CA LEU A 105 1.42 43.60 11.58
C LEU A 105 1.11 44.44 12.83
N LYS A 106 1.07 43.84 14.04
CA LYS A 106 0.85 44.58 15.29
C LYS A 106 1.91 45.64 15.59
N VAL A 107 3.08 45.55 14.94
CA VAL A 107 4.14 46.55 15.05
C VAL A 107 3.78 47.88 14.37
N GLU A 108 2.79 47.89 13.48
CA GLU A 108 2.33 49.09 12.74
C GLU A 108 1.15 49.84 13.37
N GLN A 109 0.60 49.40 14.52
CA GLN A 109 -0.64 49.95 15.12
C GLN A 109 -0.56 51.42 15.64
N GLY A 110 0.27 52.27 15.04
CA GLY A 110 0.26 53.73 15.20
C GLY A 110 -0.11 54.54 13.94
N ARG A 111 -0.38 53.92 12.77
CA ARG A 111 -0.80 54.66 11.56
C ARG A 111 -1.97 53.99 10.84
N THR A 112 -3.17 54.53 11.03
CA THR A 112 -4.36 54.26 10.23
C THR A 112 -4.17 54.85 8.83
N TYR A 113 -4.10 54.01 7.80
CA TYR A 113 -4.17 54.43 6.40
C TYR A 113 -5.22 53.59 5.69
N TYR A 114 -6.27 54.27 5.21
CA TYR A 114 -7.29 53.74 4.32
C TYR A 114 -6.71 53.67 2.90
N GLY A 115 -6.68 52.48 2.29
CA GLY A 115 -6.21 52.29 0.92
C GLY A 115 -6.59 50.90 0.43
N GLU A 116 -7.65 50.84 -0.37
CA GLU A 116 -8.19 49.66 -1.03
C GLU A 116 -7.23 49.18 -2.13
N ASN A 117 -6.38 48.20 -1.81
CA ASN A 117 -5.79 47.23 -2.75
C ASN A 117 -5.13 46.12 -1.91
N GLN A 118 -5.95 45.13 -1.50
CA GLN A 118 -5.77 44.38 -0.25
C GLN A 118 -4.86 43.14 -0.28
N ASP A 119 -4.42 42.59 -1.41
CA ASP A 119 -3.62 41.34 -1.37
C ASP A 119 -2.12 41.53 -1.61
N ILE A 120 -1.71 42.31 -2.61
CA ILE A 120 -0.28 42.49 -2.93
C ILE A 120 0.41 43.41 -1.90
N GLY A 121 -0.29 44.45 -1.46
CA GLY A 121 0.22 45.37 -0.44
C GLY A 121 0.35 44.71 0.95
N HIS A 122 -0.37 43.63 1.23
CA HIS A 122 -0.32 42.97 2.53
C HIS A 122 0.94 42.12 2.71
N GLU A 123 1.44 41.44 1.68
CA GLU A 123 2.65 40.62 1.80
C GLU A 123 3.92 41.44 2.00
N GLU A 124 4.10 42.53 1.26
CA GLU A 124 5.25 43.43 1.44
C GLU A 124 5.25 44.10 2.82
N ARG A 125 4.06 44.46 3.33
CA ARG A 125 3.92 45.02 4.68
C ARG A 125 4.29 44.02 5.77
N VAL A 126 3.89 42.75 5.61
CA VAL A 126 4.31 41.69 6.54
C VAL A 126 5.83 41.55 6.51
N LYS A 127 6.47 41.51 5.33
CA LYS A 127 7.94 41.45 5.20
C LYS A 127 8.62 42.63 5.90
N GLU A 128 8.14 43.85 5.71
CA GLU A 128 8.71 45.04 6.33
C GLU A 128 8.53 45.06 7.86
N CYS A 129 7.37 44.62 8.35
CA CYS A 129 7.14 44.44 9.79
C CYS A 129 8.09 43.39 10.39
N LEU A 130 8.30 42.27 9.70
CA LEU A 130 9.22 41.22 10.15
C LEU A 130 10.66 41.73 10.25
N ARG A 131 11.12 42.55 9.30
CA ARG A 131 12.43 43.23 9.39
C ARG A 131 12.54 44.13 10.62
N LYS A 132 11.48 44.88 10.95
CA LYS A 132 11.45 45.73 12.17
C LYS A 132 11.48 44.89 13.45
N ILE A 133 10.73 43.79 13.49
CA ILE A 133 10.71 42.84 14.62
C ILE A 133 12.11 42.26 14.84
N GLN A 134 12.78 41.88 13.75
CA GLN A 134 14.12 41.29 13.80
C GLN A 134 15.16 42.21 14.43
N ARG A 135 15.13 43.52 14.11
CA ARG A 135 16.10 44.50 14.62
C ARG A 135 16.03 44.70 16.14
N LYS A 136 14.94 44.33 16.80
CA LYS A 136 14.75 44.50 18.24
C LYS A 136 14.61 43.15 18.93
N SER A 137 15.64 42.74 19.68
CA SER A 137 15.71 41.41 20.35
C SER A 137 14.49 41.09 21.22
N THR A 138 13.96 42.08 21.95
CA THR A 138 12.76 41.91 22.80
C THR A 138 11.49 41.67 21.98
N TRP A 139 11.35 42.32 20.83
CA TRP A 139 10.22 42.12 19.92
C TRP A 139 10.33 40.80 19.18
N SER A 140 11.52 40.46 18.70
CA SER A 140 11.83 39.16 18.08
C SER A 140 11.47 38.00 19.02
N ARG A 141 11.89 38.04 20.30
CA ARG A 141 11.55 37.01 21.28
C ARG A 141 10.05 36.92 21.56
N ARG A 142 9.35 38.05 21.72
CA ARG A 142 7.89 38.08 21.96
C ARG A 142 7.11 37.55 20.75
N PHE A 143 7.52 37.94 19.54
CA PHE A 143 6.94 37.45 18.29
C PHE A 143 7.13 35.94 18.18
N PHE A 144 8.36 35.45 18.35
CA PHE A 144 8.67 34.02 18.29
C PHE A 144 7.79 33.20 19.24
N LEU A 145 7.72 33.57 20.52
CA LEU A 145 6.91 32.84 21.51
C LEU A 145 5.41 32.89 21.17
N SER A 146 4.92 34.03 20.66
CA SER A 146 3.51 34.18 20.29
C SER A 146 3.14 33.36 19.07
N VAL A 147 4.00 33.28 18.04
CA VAL A 147 3.75 32.46 16.86
C VAL A 147 3.90 30.98 17.19
N LEU A 148 4.90 30.62 18.01
CA LEU A 148 5.09 29.25 18.46
C LEU A 148 3.87 28.73 19.24
N GLY A 149 3.31 29.53 20.15
CA GLY A 149 2.07 29.16 20.84
C GLY A 149 0.90 28.94 19.89
N LYS A 150 0.82 29.72 18.80
CA LYS A 150 -0.22 29.58 17.77
C LYS A 150 0.02 28.42 16.81
N SER A 151 1.28 28.03 16.56
CA SER A 151 1.58 26.85 15.74
C SER A 151 1.16 25.56 16.46
N TYR A 152 1.28 25.48 17.79
CA TYR A 152 0.71 24.37 18.57
C TYR A 152 -0.82 24.27 18.41
N ASP A 153 -1.53 25.41 18.48
CA ASP A 153 -2.98 25.45 18.27
C ASP A 153 -3.35 24.93 16.86
N LEU A 154 -2.57 25.32 15.84
CA LEU A 154 -2.74 24.87 14.46
C LEU A 154 -2.51 23.37 14.29
N GLU A 155 -1.44 22.81 14.87
CA GLU A 155 -1.18 21.36 14.83
C GLU A 155 -2.32 20.55 15.45
N MET A 156 -2.84 21.01 16.59
CA MET A 156 -3.97 20.35 17.25
C MET A 156 -5.22 20.38 16.37
N ARG A 157 -5.46 21.48 15.64
CA ARG A 157 -6.57 21.57 14.67
C ARG A 157 -6.34 20.71 13.44
N LEU A 158 -5.11 20.66 12.93
CA LEU A 158 -4.72 19.81 11.81
C LEU A 158 -4.90 18.32 12.16
N LYS A 159 -4.48 17.90 13.36
CA LYS A 159 -4.72 16.53 13.85
C LYS A 159 -6.21 16.20 13.91
N ARG A 160 -7.03 17.13 14.41
CA ARG A 160 -8.50 16.98 14.41
C ARG A 160 -9.09 16.93 13.00
N LEU A 161 -8.55 17.73 12.07
CA LEU A 161 -8.95 17.74 10.66
C LEU A 161 -8.69 16.37 10.02
N ASN A 162 -7.47 15.84 10.15
CA ASN A 162 -7.09 14.53 9.62
C ASN A 162 -7.94 13.39 10.20
N GLN A 163 -8.22 13.43 11.52
CA GLN A 163 -9.15 12.47 12.14
C GLN A 163 -10.56 12.54 11.54
N LYS A 164 -11.06 13.75 11.26
CA LYS A 164 -12.39 13.94 10.65
C LYS A 164 -12.43 13.53 9.19
N LEU A 165 -11.37 13.74 8.43
CA LEU A 165 -11.24 13.23 7.05
C LEU A 165 -11.22 11.69 7.03
N ALA A 166 -10.45 11.05 7.91
CA ALA A 166 -10.47 9.59 8.05
C ALA A 166 -11.86 9.07 8.47
N THR A 167 -12.56 9.81 9.33
CA THR A 167 -13.95 9.48 9.71
C THR A 167 -14.90 9.63 8.53
N LEU A 168 -14.74 10.68 7.73
CA LEU A 168 -15.54 10.92 6.54
C LEU A 168 -15.42 9.75 5.56
N GLU A 169 -14.20 9.33 5.23
CA GLU A 169 -13.97 8.22 4.31
C GLU A 169 -14.58 6.91 4.84
N ARG A 170 -14.37 6.59 6.13
CA ARG A 170 -14.94 5.39 6.76
C ARG A 170 -16.47 5.39 6.76
N LEU A 171 -17.10 6.53 7.06
CA LEU A 171 -18.55 6.64 7.04
C LEU A 171 -19.08 6.50 5.60
N SER A 172 -18.42 7.15 4.64
CA SER A 172 -18.78 7.03 3.23
C SER A 172 -18.71 5.58 2.77
N ASP A 173 -17.61 4.88 3.01
CA ASP A 173 -17.49 3.47 2.63
C ASP A 173 -18.52 2.57 3.31
N PHE A 174 -18.76 2.77 4.61
CA PHE A 174 -19.75 2.00 5.38
C PHE A 174 -21.18 2.16 4.84
N TYR A 175 -21.61 3.41 4.62
CA TYR A 175 -22.98 3.66 4.17
C TYR A 175 -23.18 3.37 2.68
N LEU A 176 -22.14 3.53 1.85
CA LEU A 176 -22.17 3.09 0.45
C LEU A 176 -22.38 1.57 0.40
N GLU A 177 -21.65 0.80 1.22
CA GLU A 177 -21.79 -0.66 1.31
C GLU A 177 -23.15 -1.11 1.81
N LYS A 178 -23.70 -0.40 2.81
CA LYS A 178 -25.02 -0.68 3.38
C LYS A 178 -26.15 -0.47 2.38
N GLU A 179 -26.09 0.58 1.57
CA GLU A 179 -27.20 1.04 0.72
C GLU A 179 -27.13 0.48 -0.70
N HIS A 180 -25.92 0.17 -1.15
CA HIS A 180 -25.69 -0.42 -2.46
C HIS A 180 -25.04 -1.79 -2.34
N VAL A 181 -25.63 -2.68 -1.54
CA VAL A 181 -25.18 -4.08 -1.41
C VAL A 181 -25.01 -4.73 -2.80
N ASP A 182 -25.84 -4.36 -3.77
CA ASP A 182 -25.80 -4.86 -5.14
C ASP A 182 -24.60 -4.29 -5.94
N ILE A 183 -24.26 -3.01 -5.75
CA ILE A 183 -23.08 -2.40 -6.37
C ILE A 183 -21.80 -2.82 -5.64
N PHE A 184 -21.85 -3.14 -4.35
CA PHE A 184 -20.71 -3.69 -3.59
C PHE A 184 -20.56 -5.21 -3.70
N SER A 185 -21.59 -5.90 -4.16
CA SER A 185 -21.45 -7.27 -4.66
C SER A 185 -20.85 -7.27 -6.07
N GLU A 186 -20.96 -6.17 -6.84
CA GLU A 186 -20.25 -5.95 -8.11
C GLU A 186 -18.83 -5.33 -7.95
N ILE A 187 -18.62 -4.43 -6.98
CA ILE A 187 -17.31 -3.94 -6.52
C ILE A 187 -16.76 -4.98 -5.56
N GLU A 188 -16.18 -6.05 -6.13
CA GLU A 188 -15.68 -7.24 -5.44
C GLU A 188 -14.89 -6.97 -4.14
N ARG A 189 -15.59 -6.97 -3.01
CA ARG A 189 -15.06 -7.61 -1.79
C ARG A 189 -15.38 -9.08 -1.91
N LEU A 190 -14.37 -9.90 -2.16
CA LEU A 190 -14.50 -11.34 -2.41
C LEU A 190 -15.50 -12.02 -1.45
N PRO A 191 -16.69 -12.43 -1.92
CA PRO A 191 -17.52 -13.40 -1.22
C PRO A 191 -16.90 -14.78 -1.51
N GLY A 192 -15.85 -15.11 -0.76
CA GLY A 192 -15.06 -16.33 -0.98
C GLY A 192 -14.05 -16.65 0.13
N ARG A 193 -14.17 -15.98 1.29
CA ARG A 193 -13.20 -16.07 2.41
C ARG A 193 -13.20 -17.42 3.16
N HIS A 194 -13.95 -18.41 2.67
CA HIS A 194 -13.93 -19.79 3.16
C HIS A 194 -13.88 -20.81 2.01
N LEU A 195 -12.97 -20.65 1.04
CA LEU A 195 -12.56 -21.82 0.26
C LEU A 195 -11.65 -22.70 1.14
N ILE A 196 -12.24 -23.50 2.03
CA ILE A 196 -11.53 -24.62 2.64
C ILE A 196 -11.41 -25.67 1.54
N ILE A 197 -10.33 -25.61 0.75
CA ILE A 197 -9.91 -26.80 -0.01
C ILE A 197 -9.44 -27.78 1.07
N ARG A 198 -10.35 -28.65 1.52
CA ARG A 198 -9.96 -29.85 2.25
C ARG A 198 -9.23 -30.73 1.24
N ALA A 199 -7.91 -30.63 1.20
CA ALA A 199 -7.11 -31.73 0.69
C ALA A 199 -7.48 -32.94 1.55
N GLY A 200 -8.07 -33.97 0.93
CA GLY A 200 -8.57 -35.15 1.64
C GLY A 200 -7.53 -35.73 2.58
N ASP A 201 -8.01 -36.13 3.75
CA ASP A 201 -7.23 -36.79 4.80
C ASP A 201 -6.50 -38.03 4.25
N ARG A 202 -5.22 -38.14 4.60
CA ARG A 202 -4.47 -39.40 4.82
C ARG A 202 -4.23 -40.32 3.63
N SER A 203 -3.31 -39.95 2.74
CA SER A 203 -2.30 -40.92 2.25
C SER A 203 -1.04 -40.20 1.78
N ALA A 204 0.12 -40.73 2.15
CA ALA A 204 1.45 -40.11 2.05
C ALA A 204 2.05 -40.09 0.63
N LEU A 205 1.22 -39.93 -0.41
CA LEU A 205 1.66 -39.79 -1.81
C LEU A 205 1.05 -38.53 -2.46
N SER A 206 1.74 -37.42 -2.19
CA SER A 206 1.93 -36.22 -3.03
C SER A 206 0.73 -35.49 -3.62
N HIS A 207 -0.27 -35.13 -2.81
CA HIS A 207 -1.12 -33.98 -3.14
C HIS A 207 -0.37 -32.67 -2.85
N ARG A 208 0.26 -32.08 -3.87
CA ARG A 208 0.89 -30.76 -3.78
C ARG A 208 0.01 -29.72 -4.45
N LEU A 209 -0.34 -28.68 -3.71
CA LEU A 209 -1.04 -27.51 -4.23
C LEU A 209 -0.04 -26.38 -4.41
N HIS A 210 -0.08 -25.77 -5.58
CA HIS A 210 0.61 -24.52 -5.84
C HIS A 210 -0.33 -23.47 -6.40
N ILE A 211 -0.04 -22.22 -6.08
CA ILE A 211 -0.88 -21.06 -6.35
C ILE A 211 -0.05 -20.03 -7.09
N GLY A 212 -0.50 -19.57 -8.25
CA GLY A 212 0.13 -18.45 -8.94
C GLY A 212 -0.01 -17.18 -8.12
N ILE A 213 1.10 -16.56 -7.71
CA ILE A 213 1.09 -15.27 -7.00
C ILE A 213 1.09 -14.15 -8.05
N SER A 214 2.04 -14.21 -8.99
CA SER A 214 2.12 -13.32 -10.15
C SER A 214 2.14 -14.13 -11.43
N VAL A 215 1.11 -13.98 -12.26
CA VAL A 215 0.97 -14.70 -13.53
C VAL A 215 0.50 -13.71 -14.61
N PRO A 216 1.40 -13.10 -15.40
CA PRO A 216 1.09 -11.96 -16.26
C PRO A 216 0.12 -12.25 -17.43
N ARG A 217 -0.18 -13.52 -17.69
CA ARG A 217 -1.14 -13.97 -18.73
C ARG A 217 -2.52 -14.25 -18.16
N VAL A 218 -2.70 -14.05 -16.85
CA VAL A 218 -3.93 -14.33 -16.12
C VAL A 218 -4.54 -12.99 -15.71
N HIS A 219 -5.87 -12.88 -15.83
CA HIS A 219 -6.57 -11.67 -15.43
C HIS A 219 -6.39 -11.43 -13.92
N ARG A 220 -6.39 -10.18 -13.45
CA ARG A 220 -6.10 -9.83 -12.04
C ARG A 220 -6.99 -10.57 -11.02
N ARG A 221 -8.22 -10.90 -11.43
CA ARG A 221 -9.25 -11.59 -10.63
C ARG A 221 -9.18 -13.12 -10.70
N ASP A 222 -8.42 -13.66 -11.65
CA ASP A 222 -8.35 -15.09 -11.90
C ASP A 222 -7.22 -15.73 -11.09
N PHE A 223 -7.41 -16.99 -10.71
CA PHE A 223 -6.41 -17.77 -9.99
C PHE A 223 -5.86 -18.87 -10.90
N ALA A 224 -4.54 -19.00 -10.93
CA ALA A 224 -3.89 -20.15 -11.52
C ALA A 224 -3.49 -21.11 -10.39
N PHE A 225 -3.89 -22.36 -10.49
CA PHE A 225 -3.48 -23.42 -9.57
C PHE A 225 -2.76 -24.52 -10.32
N LEU A 226 -1.75 -25.10 -9.67
CA LEU A 226 -1.12 -26.34 -10.09
C LEU A 226 -1.34 -27.37 -8.99
N LEU A 227 -1.95 -28.49 -9.35
CA LEU A 227 -2.41 -29.52 -8.45
C LEU A 227 -1.76 -30.84 -8.85
N SER A 228 -0.86 -31.36 -8.01
CA SER A 228 -0.37 -32.73 -8.17
C SER A 228 -1.40 -33.68 -7.58
N MET A 229 -2.00 -34.53 -8.40
CA MET A 229 -2.91 -35.60 -7.98
C MET A 229 -2.44 -36.92 -8.58
N HIS A 230 -2.28 -37.96 -7.76
CA HIS A 230 -1.89 -39.30 -8.23
C HIS A 230 -0.60 -39.33 -9.10
N GLY A 231 0.35 -38.43 -8.85
CA GLY A 231 1.61 -38.33 -9.60
C GLY A 231 1.52 -37.55 -10.92
N THR A 232 0.34 -37.00 -11.27
CA THR A 232 0.15 -36.11 -12.41
C THR A 232 -0.15 -34.70 -11.97
N SER A 233 0.52 -33.72 -12.59
CA SER A 233 0.31 -32.30 -12.33
C SER A 233 -0.77 -31.75 -13.26
N HIS A 234 -1.82 -31.19 -12.67
CA HIS A 234 -2.95 -30.58 -13.35
C HIS A 234 -2.93 -29.08 -13.14
N GLU A 235 -2.89 -28.33 -14.22
CA GLU A 235 -2.98 -26.87 -14.17
C GLU A 235 -4.40 -26.42 -14.47
N VAL A 236 -4.93 -25.53 -13.63
CA VAL A 236 -6.26 -24.97 -13.82
C VAL A 236 -6.31 -23.47 -13.61
N LEU A 237 -7.12 -22.82 -14.42
CA LEU A 237 -7.53 -21.45 -14.28
C LEU A 237 -8.90 -21.42 -13.59
N VAL A 238 -9.00 -20.68 -12.49
CA VAL A 238 -10.21 -20.54 -11.68
C VAL A 238 -10.64 -19.08 -11.73
N GLN A 239 -11.79 -18.83 -12.36
CA GLN A 239 -12.34 -17.50 -12.60
C GLN A 239 -13.57 -17.27 -11.71
N PRO A 240 -13.59 -16.28 -10.82
CA PRO A 240 -14.78 -15.95 -10.04
C PRO A 240 -15.93 -15.50 -10.95
N VAL A 241 -17.14 -16.02 -10.74
CA VAL A 241 -18.34 -15.67 -11.52
C VAL A 241 -19.61 -15.69 -10.66
N THR A 242 -20.62 -14.93 -11.09
CA THR A 242 -21.98 -15.02 -10.53
C THR A 242 -22.83 -15.96 -11.37
N ILE A 243 -23.25 -17.07 -10.77
CA ILE A 243 -24.08 -18.10 -11.39
C ILE A 243 -25.55 -17.80 -11.04
N LYS A 244 -26.27 -17.22 -12.00
CA LYS A 244 -27.67 -16.76 -11.82
C LYS A 244 -28.71 -17.88 -11.94
N ALA A 245 -28.39 -18.95 -12.66
CA ALA A 245 -29.20 -20.17 -12.73
C ALA A 245 -28.30 -21.33 -13.17
N VAL A 246 -28.34 -22.45 -12.45
CA VAL A 246 -27.71 -23.69 -12.87
C VAL A 246 -28.69 -24.40 -13.81
N HIS A 247 -28.58 -24.12 -15.12
CA HIS A 247 -29.43 -24.76 -16.12
C HIS A 247 -29.15 -26.26 -16.26
N ASP A 248 -27.94 -26.71 -15.91
CA ASP A 248 -27.54 -28.11 -15.89
C ASP A 248 -26.74 -28.44 -14.61
N PRO A 249 -27.33 -29.15 -13.63
CA PRO A 249 -26.66 -29.55 -12.39
C PRO A 249 -25.43 -30.42 -12.62
N SER A 250 -25.32 -31.11 -13.76
CA SER A 250 -24.17 -31.97 -14.08
C SER A 250 -22.92 -31.18 -14.45
N MET A 251 -23.06 -29.90 -14.83
CA MET A 251 -21.93 -28.99 -15.11
C MET A 251 -21.38 -28.31 -13.85
N VAL A 252 -22.03 -28.50 -12.69
CA VAL A 252 -21.67 -27.86 -11.43
C VAL A 252 -21.02 -28.85 -10.49
N ALA A 253 -19.71 -28.71 -10.31
CA ALA A 253 -18.95 -29.42 -9.31
C ALA A 253 -19.14 -28.78 -7.92
N ASN A 254 -19.22 -29.63 -6.90
CA ASN A 254 -19.29 -29.20 -5.50
C ASN A 254 -17.90 -28.94 -4.89
N ASP A 255 -16.85 -29.45 -5.53
CA ASP A 255 -15.45 -29.27 -5.12
C ASP A 255 -14.47 -29.29 -6.31
N LEU A 256 -13.23 -28.88 -6.04
CA LEU A 256 -12.18 -28.77 -7.05
C LEU A 256 -11.75 -30.14 -7.60
N ALA A 257 -11.76 -31.20 -6.79
CA ALA A 257 -11.36 -32.54 -7.22
C ALA A 257 -12.35 -33.12 -8.24
N THR A 258 -13.64 -32.89 -8.02
CA THR A 258 -14.72 -33.25 -8.93
C THR A 258 -14.62 -32.43 -10.22
N ALA A 259 -14.39 -31.11 -10.11
CA ALA A 259 -14.19 -30.25 -11.27
C ALA A 259 -13.01 -30.70 -12.14
N LEU A 260 -11.89 -31.09 -11.52
CA LEU A 260 -10.71 -31.61 -12.21
C LEU A 260 -10.99 -32.95 -12.90
N SER A 261 -11.72 -33.85 -12.25
CA SER A 261 -12.07 -35.15 -12.83
C SER A 261 -12.93 -34.98 -14.08
N THR A 262 -13.90 -34.05 -14.03
CA THR A 262 -14.72 -33.69 -15.20
C THR A 262 -13.87 -33.10 -16.33
N LEU A 263 -12.98 -32.15 -16.02
CA LEU A 263 -12.06 -31.56 -17.00
C LEU A 263 -11.09 -32.58 -17.60
N ALA A 264 -10.57 -33.51 -16.79
CA ALA A 264 -9.64 -34.55 -17.22
C ALA A 264 -10.31 -35.58 -18.15
N SER A 265 -11.60 -35.88 -17.94
CA SER A 265 -12.39 -36.77 -18.79
C SER A 265 -12.69 -36.18 -20.18
N LYS A 266 -12.28 -34.92 -20.46
CA LYS A 266 -12.51 -34.16 -21.72
C LYS A 266 -13.96 -34.09 -22.17
N THR A 267 -14.91 -34.28 -21.27
CA THR A 267 -16.34 -34.12 -21.57
C THR A 267 -16.72 -32.66 -21.77
N GLN A 268 -15.96 -31.72 -21.18
CA GLN A 268 -16.24 -30.27 -21.21
C GLN A 268 -14.95 -29.43 -21.14
N ASP A 269 -14.93 -28.28 -21.82
CA ASP A 269 -13.81 -27.31 -21.80
C ASP A 269 -13.76 -26.47 -20.52
N SER A 270 -14.85 -26.46 -19.76
CA SER A 270 -15.01 -25.69 -18.52
C SER A 270 -15.99 -26.37 -17.58
N CYS A 271 -15.72 -26.29 -16.27
CA CYS A 271 -16.62 -26.77 -15.22
C CYS A 271 -17.00 -25.60 -14.31
N TYR A 272 -18.25 -25.51 -13.90
CA TYR A 272 -18.69 -24.52 -12.92
C TYR A 272 -18.55 -25.13 -11.52
N MET A 273 -18.17 -24.31 -10.54
CA MET A 273 -18.05 -24.75 -9.15
C MET A 273 -18.79 -23.77 -8.26
N VAL A 274 -19.75 -24.26 -7.48
CA VAL A 274 -20.48 -23.46 -6.49
C VAL A 274 -20.03 -23.91 -5.10
N PRO A 275 -19.36 -23.05 -4.32
CA PRO A 275 -19.00 -23.37 -2.95
C PRO A 275 -20.26 -23.67 -2.12
N THR A 276 -20.15 -24.63 -1.20
CA THR A 276 -21.27 -25.16 -0.41
C THR A 276 -22.03 -24.11 0.42
N LEU A 277 -21.41 -22.97 0.69
CA LEU A 277 -21.97 -21.86 1.48
C LEU A 277 -22.49 -20.69 0.62
N SER A 278 -22.45 -20.82 -0.71
CA SER A 278 -22.81 -19.76 -1.64
C SER A 278 -24.08 -20.10 -2.42
N THR A 279 -24.96 -19.11 -2.60
CA THR A 279 -26.22 -19.25 -3.34
C THR A 279 -26.10 -18.81 -4.81
N SER A 280 -25.12 -17.97 -5.14
CA SER A 280 -24.95 -17.42 -6.50
C SER A 280 -23.49 -17.11 -6.87
N ALA A 281 -22.60 -16.89 -5.91
CA ALA A 281 -21.18 -16.73 -6.21
C ALA A 281 -20.52 -18.10 -6.43
N GLY A 282 -19.83 -18.27 -7.54
CA GLY A 282 -19.13 -19.49 -7.89
C GLY A 282 -17.86 -19.23 -8.68
N PHE A 283 -17.35 -20.27 -9.31
CA PHE A 283 -16.14 -20.23 -10.09
C PHE A 283 -16.33 -20.98 -11.41
N ILE A 284 -15.67 -20.53 -12.46
CA ILE A 284 -15.43 -21.36 -13.64
C ILE A 284 -14.01 -21.89 -13.56
N VAL A 285 -13.89 -23.21 -13.60
CA VAL A 285 -12.62 -23.94 -13.64
C VAL A 285 -12.37 -24.37 -15.08
N LYS A 286 -11.21 -24.02 -15.64
CA LYS A 286 -10.84 -24.33 -17.03
C LYS A 286 -9.39 -24.81 -17.10
N ASN A 287 -9.09 -25.62 -18.10
CA ASN A 287 -7.70 -25.88 -18.48
C ASN A 287 -7.12 -24.59 -19.12
N PRO A 288 -5.94 -24.12 -18.70
CA PRO A 288 -5.33 -22.95 -19.32
C PRO A 288 -4.91 -23.30 -20.76
N PRO A 289 -4.97 -22.32 -21.70
CA PRO A 289 -4.60 -22.56 -23.10
C PRO A 289 -3.11 -22.83 -23.29
N THR A 290 -2.28 -22.48 -22.30
CA THR A 290 -0.83 -22.68 -22.27
C THR A 290 -0.38 -22.98 -20.85
N ASN A 291 0.73 -23.72 -20.69
CA ASN A 291 1.36 -23.92 -19.38
C ASN A 291 1.72 -22.57 -18.73
N LEU A 292 1.19 -22.28 -17.55
CA LEU A 292 1.52 -21.07 -16.79
C LEU A 292 2.51 -21.41 -15.67
N LEU A 293 2.20 -22.44 -14.87
CA LEU A 293 2.87 -22.82 -13.63
C LEU A 293 3.66 -24.13 -13.71
N CYS A 294 3.34 -25.07 -14.61
CA CYS A 294 4.01 -26.38 -14.67
C CYS A 294 5.54 -26.27 -14.77
N ASP A 295 6.03 -25.32 -15.57
CA ASP A 295 7.46 -25.08 -15.77
C ASP A 295 8.21 -24.64 -14.48
N LEU A 296 7.47 -24.22 -13.46
CA LEU A 296 8.01 -23.79 -12.18
C LEU A 296 8.02 -24.90 -11.12
N GLU A 297 7.32 -26.03 -11.32
CA GLU A 297 7.16 -27.07 -10.30
C GLU A 297 8.50 -27.59 -9.77
N TYR A 298 9.44 -27.81 -10.70
CA TYR A 298 10.78 -28.34 -10.42
C TYR A 298 11.85 -27.26 -10.27
N LYS A 299 11.48 -25.99 -10.26
CA LYS A 299 12.43 -24.91 -10.02
C LYS A 299 12.85 -24.87 -8.55
N GLU A 300 14.09 -24.45 -8.34
CA GLU A 300 14.60 -24.20 -7.01
C GLU A 300 13.79 -23.08 -6.33
N PRO A 301 13.58 -23.18 -5.01
CA PRO A 301 12.90 -22.15 -4.26
C PRO A 301 13.76 -20.89 -4.15
N LEU A 302 13.10 -19.76 -3.91
CA LEU A 302 13.75 -18.45 -3.75
C LEU A 302 14.77 -18.46 -2.61
N SER A 303 14.54 -19.23 -1.54
CA SER A 303 15.50 -19.37 -0.43
C SER A 303 16.85 -19.95 -0.87
N SER A 304 16.88 -20.96 -1.74
CA SER A 304 18.13 -21.51 -2.30
C SER A 304 18.83 -20.45 -3.16
N THR A 305 18.08 -19.75 -4.00
CA THR A 305 18.61 -18.64 -4.79
C THR A 305 19.16 -17.51 -3.91
N ILE A 306 18.62 -17.27 -2.71
CA ILE A 306 19.14 -16.25 -1.78
C ILE A 306 20.45 -16.72 -1.13
N ARG A 307 20.51 -17.98 -0.69
CA ARG A 307 21.67 -18.54 0.03
C ARG A 307 22.88 -18.80 -0.88
N ASP A 308 22.65 -19.26 -2.12
CA ASP A 308 23.69 -19.85 -2.94
C ASP A 308 24.19 -18.96 -4.09
N GLN A 309 23.93 -17.63 -4.09
CA GLN A 309 24.22 -16.71 -5.22
C GLN A 309 25.68 -16.67 -5.70
N ASN A 310 26.61 -17.18 -4.89
CA ASN A 310 28.05 -17.15 -5.15
C ASN A 310 28.74 -18.52 -4.98
N VAL A 311 27.99 -19.60 -4.77
CA VAL A 311 28.58 -20.90 -4.38
C VAL A 311 28.96 -21.75 -5.59
N TYR A 312 28.22 -21.64 -6.71
CA TYR A 312 28.46 -22.47 -7.90
C TYR A 312 28.37 -21.65 -9.19
N LEU A 313 29.19 -21.99 -10.20
CA LEU A 313 29.16 -21.35 -11.53
C LEU A 313 27.78 -21.44 -12.24
N GLY A 314 26.90 -22.35 -11.81
CA GLY A 314 25.52 -22.52 -12.30
C GLY A 314 24.43 -21.90 -11.42
N SER A 315 24.76 -21.22 -10.30
CA SER A 315 23.75 -20.64 -9.41
C SER A 315 22.98 -19.52 -10.12
N GLN A 316 21.64 -19.57 -10.05
CA GLN A 316 20.78 -18.55 -10.64
C GLN A 316 21.04 -17.21 -9.93
N LYS A 317 21.64 -16.24 -10.63
CA LYS A 317 21.84 -14.90 -10.06
C LYS A 317 20.52 -14.15 -10.07
N LEU A 318 20.12 -13.67 -8.89
CA LEU A 318 18.94 -12.83 -8.73
C LEU A 318 19.32 -11.37 -8.99
N TYR A 319 19.15 -10.90 -10.22
CA TYR A 319 19.45 -9.51 -10.58
C TYR A 319 18.45 -8.54 -9.95
N SER A 320 18.83 -7.29 -9.74
CA SER A 320 17.98 -6.28 -9.09
C SER A 320 16.64 -6.06 -9.79
N GLN A 321 16.60 -6.18 -11.12
CA GLN A 321 15.35 -6.14 -11.89
C GLN A 321 14.42 -7.31 -11.56
N ASP A 322 14.97 -8.52 -11.45
CA ASP A 322 14.21 -9.71 -11.07
C ASP A 322 13.73 -9.61 -9.61
N GLN A 323 14.57 -9.10 -8.71
CA GLN A 323 14.19 -8.82 -7.31
C GLN A 323 12.96 -7.91 -7.25
N ASN A 324 13.03 -6.75 -7.90
CA ASN A 324 11.93 -5.79 -7.86
C ASN A 324 10.66 -6.37 -8.49
N ALA A 325 10.76 -7.08 -9.61
CA ALA A 325 9.61 -7.70 -10.26
C ALA A 325 8.96 -8.79 -9.40
N ILE A 326 9.75 -9.62 -8.73
CA ILE A 326 9.23 -10.62 -7.79
C ILE A 326 8.61 -9.94 -6.56
N ALA A 327 9.23 -8.87 -6.03
CA ALA A 327 8.65 -8.07 -4.93
C ALA A 327 7.27 -7.53 -5.30
N ILE A 328 7.15 -6.90 -6.46
CA ILE A 328 5.88 -6.38 -6.98
C ILE A 328 4.87 -7.52 -7.06
N GLY A 329 5.27 -8.64 -7.67
CA GLY A 329 4.42 -9.81 -7.82
C GLY A 329 3.93 -10.37 -6.48
N VAL A 330 4.81 -10.47 -5.48
CA VAL A 330 4.47 -10.93 -4.13
C VAL A 330 3.55 -9.91 -3.44
N ALA A 331 3.89 -8.63 -3.46
CA ALA A 331 3.12 -7.56 -2.81
C ALA A 331 1.70 -7.45 -3.38
N GLN A 332 1.56 -7.40 -4.70
CA GLN A 332 0.26 -7.33 -5.38
C GLN A 332 -0.49 -8.67 -5.30
N GLY A 333 0.19 -9.78 -5.61
CA GLY A 333 -0.42 -11.10 -5.69
C GLY A 333 -0.84 -11.68 -4.34
N CYS A 334 -0.18 -11.31 -3.25
CA CYS A 334 -0.59 -11.71 -1.90
C CYS A 334 -1.78 -10.89 -1.39
N PHE A 335 -2.02 -9.68 -1.88
CA PHE A 335 -3.15 -8.84 -1.43
C PHE A 335 -4.49 -9.59 -1.53
N ARG A 336 -4.73 -10.26 -2.67
CA ARG A 336 -5.93 -11.09 -2.91
C ARG A 336 -6.02 -12.35 -2.05
N LEU A 337 -4.90 -12.77 -1.44
CA LEU A 337 -4.82 -13.95 -0.59
C LEU A 337 -4.89 -13.61 0.90
N ILE A 338 -4.89 -12.32 1.29
CA ILE A 338 -5.07 -11.93 2.69
C ILE A 338 -6.43 -12.41 3.20
N GLY A 339 -6.43 -13.01 4.38
CA GLY A 339 -7.56 -13.70 4.99
C GLY A 339 -7.72 -15.16 4.56
N SER A 340 -6.98 -15.65 3.55
CA SER A 340 -6.99 -17.06 3.16
C SER A 340 -5.99 -17.88 3.98
N GLN A 341 -6.20 -19.20 4.06
CA GLN A 341 -5.24 -20.10 4.70
C GLN A 341 -3.89 -20.17 3.95
N TRP A 342 -3.85 -19.77 2.68
CA TRP A 342 -2.68 -19.95 1.82
C TRP A 342 -1.48 -19.12 2.24
N LEU A 343 -1.71 -17.90 2.74
CA LEU A 343 -0.62 -17.05 3.21
C LEU A 343 0.05 -17.55 4.50
N SER A 344 -0.52 -18.57 5.16
CA SER A 344 0.19 -19.25 6.25
C SER A 344 1.43 -20.02 5.76
N PHE A 345 1.44 -20.42 4.48
CA PHE A 345 2.57 -21.09 3.83
C PHE A 345 3.57 -20.12 3.19
N LEU A 346 3.33 -18.81 3.27
CA LEU A 346 4.20 -17.82 2.65
C LEU A 346 5.57 -17.78 3.34
N ASP A 347 6.59 -18.13 2.57
CA ASP A 347 8.00 -18.25 2.96
C ASP A 347 8.86 -18.28 1.67
N CYS A 348 10.08 -17.76 1.69
CA CYS A 348 11.01 -17.83 0.55
C CYS A 348 11.32 -19.28 0.13
N SER A 349 11.23 -20.24 1.03
CA SER A 349 11.36 -21.69 0.73
C SER A 349 10.19 -22.26 -0.08
N ASN A 350 9.06 -21.57 -0.11
CA ASN A 350 7.85 -22.01 -0.81
C ASN A 350 7.58 -21.23 -2.09
N ILE A 351 8.31 -20.14 -2.33
CA ILE A 351 8.17 -19.31 -3.53
C ILE A 351 9.13 -19.80 -4.61
N ARG A 352 8.60 -20.00 -5.82
CA ARG A 352 9.40 -20.27 -7.03
C ARG A 352 9.08 -19.23 -8.08
N TRP A 353 10.05 -18.93 -8.94
CA TRP A 353 9.89 -17.91 -9.96
C TRP A 353 10.68 -18.22 -11.24
N ARG A 354 10.29 -17.58 -12.34
CA ARG A 354 11.01 -17.60 -13.61
C ARG A 354 10.68 -16.37 -14.44
N ARG A 355 11.53 -16.11 -15.43
CA ARG A 355 11.23 -15.21 -16.54
C ARG A 355 10.65 -15.99 -17.72
N THR A 356 9.59 -15.49 -18.34
CA THR A 356 9.02 -16.03 -19.57
C THR A 356 9.87 -15.63 -20.78
N LYS A 357 9.64 -16.29 -21.92
CA LYS A 357 10.26 -15.91 -23.21
C LYS A 357 9.99 -14.45 -23.58
N ASP A 358 8.83 -13.93 -23.19
CA ASP A 358 8.42 -12.54 -23.44
C ASP A 358 9.01 -11.56 -22.40
N GLY A 359 9.94 -12.02 -21.57
CA GLY A 359 10.62 -11.21 -20.57
C GLY A 359 9.80 -10.88 -19.32
N LYS A 360 8.60 -11.45 -19.15
CA LYS A 360 7.73 -11.23 -17.98
C LYS A 360 8.05 -12.20 -16.84
N TRP A 361 7.72 -11.86 -15.60
CA TRP A 361 8.00 -12.70 -14.44
C TRP A 361 6.77 -13.49 -14.01
N ILE A 362 6.95 -14.77 -13.72
CA ILE A 362 5.93 -15.62 -13.11
C ILE A 362 6.44 -16.09 -11.76
N SER A 363 5.60 -16.00 -10.73
CA SER A 363 5.87 -16.53 -9.40
C SER A 363 4.72 -17.39 -8.89
N MET A 364 5.07 -18.45 -8.16
CA MET A 364 4.14 -19.37 -7.54
C MET A 364 4.46 -19.57 -6.06
N LEU A 365 3.43 -19.75 -5.25
CA LEU A 365 3.50 -20.20 -3.86
C LEU A 365 3.19 -21.69 -3.81
N THR A 366 4.01 -22.45 -3.09
CA THR A 366 3.72 -23.84 -2.77
C THR A 366 3.05 -23.91 -1.40
N ALA A 367 1.90 -24.57 -1.32
CA ALA A 367 1.20 -24.79 -0.06
C ALA A 367 1.86 -25.93 0.73
N ALA A 368 3.09 -25.68 1.20
CA ALA A 368 3.84 -26.57 2.07
C ALA A 368 4.15 -25.86 3.39
N PRO A 369 4.27 -26.58 4.52
CA PRO A 369 4.71 -25.99 5.77
C PRO A 369 6.03 -25.23 5.58
N GLY A 370 6.05 -23.94 5.94
CA GLY A 370 7.26 -23.12 5.89
C GLY A 370 8.20 -23.42 7.07
N GLN A 371 9.11 -22.49 7.37
CA GLN A 371 10.04 -22.64 8.49
C GLN A 371 9.28 -22.86 9.81
N SER A 372 9.60 -23.96 10.49
CA SER A 372 8.88 -24.43 11.69
C SER A 372 8.97 -23.44 12.84
N LEU A 373 10.16 -22.85 13.06
CA LEU A 373 10.40 -21.87 14.12
C LEU A 373 9.54 -20.62 13.93
N THR A 374 9.60 -20.00 12.75
CA THR A 374 8.81 -18.82 12.37
C THR A 374 7.32 -19.10 12.54
N THR A 375 6.85 -20.26 12.07
CA THR A 375 5.44 -20.64 12.19
C THR A 375 5.00 -20.81 13.64
N ARG A 376 5.82 -21.46 14.48
CA ARG A 376 5.54 -21.64 15.91
C ARG A 376 5.54 -20.31 16.66
N THR A 377 6.46 -19.41 16.38
CA THR A 377 6.51 -18.07 17.01
C THR A 377 5.27 -17.25 16.65
N LEU A 378 4.87 -17.24 15.38
CA LEU A 378 3.67 -16.51 14.95
C LEU A 378 2.38 -17.13 15.52
N GLU A 379 2.32 -18.45 15.68
CA GLU A 379 1.20 -19.11 16.34
C GLU A 379 1.13 -18.76 17.84
N LYS A 380 2.28 -18.67 18.52
CA LYS A 380 2.37 -18.17 19.90
C LYS A 380 1.86 -16.73 20.00
N CYS A 381 2.32 -15.85 19.10
CA CYS A 381 1.87 -14.46 19.01
C CYS A 381 0.35 -14.36 18.82
N TYR A 382 -0.22 -15.19 17.93
CA TYR A 382 -1.66 -15.28 17.69
C TYR A 382 -2.43 -15.67 18.96
N LYS A 383 -2.05 -16.79 19.60
CA LYS A 383 -2.73 -17.31 20.79
C LYS A 383 -2.68 -16.31 21.94
N SER A 384 -1.49 -15.80 22.24
CA SER A 384 -1.32 -14.82 23.33
C SER A 384 -2.11 -13.55 23.10
N ASN A 385 -2.16 -13.01 21.87
CA ASN A 385 -2.96 -11.81 21.60
C ASN A 385 -4.48 -12.07 21.57
N ARG A 386 -4.91 -13.29 21.25
CA ARG A 386 -6.32 -13.69 21.31
C ARG A 386 -6.81 -13.88 22.74
N GLU A 387 -5.93 -14.34 23.64
CA GLU A 387 -6.21 -14.58 25.07
C GLU A 387 -6.10 -13.32 25.94
N ARG A 388 -5.64 -12.19 25.38
CA ARG A 388 -5.60 -10.89 26.07
C ARG A 388 -6.98 -10.42 26.51
N ARG A 389 -7.00 -9.55 27.53
CA ARG A 389 -8.20 -8.81 27.95
C ARG A 389 -8.80 -8.00 26.80
N ASP A 390 -7.95 -7.34 26.02
CA ASP A 390 -8.31 -6.71 24.76
C ASP A 390 -8.06 -7.69 23.60
N SER A 391 -8.85 -8.76 23.52
CA SER A 391 -8.67 -9.81 22.51
C SER A 391 -8.56 -9.24 21.09
N ARG A 392 -7.49 -9.63 20.37
CA ARG A 392 -7.22 -9.22 18.99
C ARG A 392 -7.10 -10.44 18.08
N ASP A 393 -7.81 -10.41 16.96
CA ASP A 393 -7.60 -11.37 15.88
C ASP A 393 -6.50 -10.85 14.95
N LEU A 394 -5.28 -11.35 15.13
CA LEU A 394 -4.11 -10.97 14.35
C LEU A 394 -3.87 -11.86 13.12
N SER A 395 -4.85 -12.68 12.72
CA SER A 395 -4.68 -13.63 11.60
C SER A 395 -4.19 -12.94 10.32
N LYS A 396 -4.73 -11.77 10.00
CA LYS A 396 -4.35 -10.99 8.81
C LYS A 396 -3.03 -10.25 8.99
N HIS A 397 -2.79 -9.70 10.19
CA HIS A 397 -1.51 -9.06 10.53
C HIS A 397 -0.34 -10.03 10.39
N ILE A 398 -0.50 -11.27 10.84
CA ILE A 398 0.51 -12.33 10.69
C ILE A 398 0.81 -12.62 9.21
N GLN A 399 -0.21 -12.64 8.36
CA GLN A 399 -0.03 -12.84 6.93
C GLN A 399 0.72 -11.67 6.28
N ILE A 400 0.37 -10.44 6.65
CA ILE A 400 1.06 -9.23 6.20
C ILE A 400 2.52 -9.21 6.68
N PHE A 401 2.76 -9.63 7.92
CA PHE A 401 4.10 -9.77 8.47
C PHE A 401 4.94 -10.79 7.67
N ARG A 402 4.37 -11.94 7.31
CA ARG A 402 5.03 -12.93 6.43
C ARG A 402 5.38 -12.35 5.06
N ILE A 403 4.52 -11.49 4.49
CA ILE A 403 4.84 -10.78 3.25
C ILE A 403 6.07 -9.89 3.47
N GLY A 404 6.12 -9.16 4.58
CA GLY A 404 7.27 -8.33 4.96
C GLY A 404 8.58 -9.12 5.06
N LEU A 405 8.54 -10.29 5.69
CA LEU A 405 9.71 -11.18 5.78
C LEU A 405 10.22 -11.56 4.39
N VAL A 406 9.35 -12.06 3.52
CA VAL A 406 9.72 -12.46 2.16
C VAL A 406 10.31 -11.29 1.36
N LEU A 407 9.69 -10.11 1.43
CA LEU A 407 10.16 -8.92 0.73
C LEU A 407 11.55 -8.49 1.22
N ALA A 408 11.76 -8.50 2.55
CA ALA A 408 13.04 -8.15 3.15
C ALA A 408 14.14 -9.16 2.83
N GLU A 409 13.89 -10.46 2.97
CA GLU A 409 14.89 -11.49 2.67
C GLU A 409 15.34 -11.44 1.20
N MET A 410 14.39 -11.22 0.31
CA MET A 410 14.65 -11.10 -1.13
C MET A 410 15.44 -9.83 -1.47
N ALA A 411 15.09 -8.69 -0.87
CA ALA A 411 15.77 -7.42 -1.11
C ALA A 411 17.20 -7.41 -0.55
N LEU A 412 17.36 -7.89 0.69
CA LEU A 412 18.65 -7.94 1.38
C LEU A 412 19.53 -9.10 0.91
N LYS A 413 18.95 -10.07 0.18
CA LYS A 413 19.61 -11.33 -0.23
C LYS A 413 20.18 -12.07 0.99
N ALA A 414 19.48 -12.01 2.11
CA ALA A 414 19.89 -12.63 3.36
C ALA A 414 18.65 -13.15 4.09
N PRO A 415 18.63 -14.43 4.53
CA PRO A 415 17.53 -14.94 5.33
C PRO A 415 17.55 -14.33 6.74
N PHE A 416 16.38 -14.23 7.39
CA PHE A 416 16.34 -13.93 8.82
C PHE A 416 16.87 -15.12 9.63
N SER A 417 17.58 -14.82 10.72
CA SER A 417 18.12 -15.86 11.61
C SER A 417 16.98 -16.52 12.38
N HIS A 418 16.14 -15.71 13.03
CA HIS A 418 14.90 -16.15 13.66
C HIS A 418 14.00 -14.95 14.00
N ILE A 419 12.77 -15.25 14.42
CA ILE A 419 11.84 -14.29 15.02
C ILE A 419 11.47 -14.77 16.43
N ASP A 420 11.31 -13.84 17.36
CA ASP A 420 10.86 -14.12 18.72
C ASP A 420 9.58 -13.36 19.06
N PHE A 421 8.81 -13.89 20.02
CA PHE A 421 7.61 -13.27 20.53
C PHE A 421 7.83 -12.83 21.98
N ASP A 422 7.81 -11.52 22.19
CA ASP A 422 7.94 -10.93 23.50
C ASP A 422 6.58 -10.92 24.21
N THR A 423 6.45 -11.78 25.22
CA THR A 423 5.23 -11.89 26.03
C THR A 423 4.96 -10.66 26.90
N ALA A 424 5.98 -9.85 27.20
CA ALA A 424 5.81 -8.66 28.03
C ALA A 424 5.14 -7.53 27.22
N THR A 425 5.53 -7.36 25.97
CA THR A 425 5.03 -6.30 25.08
C THR A 425 3.94 -6.78 24.12
N TYR A 426 3.77 -8.11 23.99
CA TYR A 426 2.91 -8.78 23.01
C TYR A 426 3.27 -8.49 21.55
N THR A 427 4.53 -8.12 21.28
CA THR A 427 5.07 -7.82 19.94
C THR A 427 6.01 -8.91 19.44
N THR A 428 6.36 -8.85 18.15
CA THR A 428 7.34 -9.75 17.53
C THR A 428 8.68 -9.04 17.34
N LYS A 429 9.78 -9.70 17.70
CA LYS A 429 11.15 -9.22 17.51
C LYS A 429 11.81 -9.94 16.34
N LEU A 430 12.60 -9.22 15.55
CA LEU A 430 13.31 -9.74 14.40
C LEU A 430 14.80 -9.85 14.74
N TYR A 431 15.43 -10.95 14.31
CA TYR A 431 16.86 -11.15 14.49
C TYR A 431 17.54 -11.45 13.16
N ILE A 432 18.59 -10.68 12.86
CA ILE A 432 19.49 -10.87 11.71
C ILE A 432 20.88 -11.21 12.25
N ASN A 433 21.73 -11.91 11.49
CA ASN A 433 23.17 -12.16 11.72
C ASN A 433 23.58 -12.38 13.20
N ASP A 434 23.84 -13.63 13.59
CA ASP A 434 24.37 -13.99 14.92
C ASP A 434 23.52 -13.51 16.12
N GLY A 435 22.26 -13.12 15.90
CA GLY A 435 21.29 -12.84 16.96
C GLY A 435 21.14 -11.37 17.35
N GLU A 436 21.49 -10.44 16.46
CA GLU A 436 21.23 -9.01 16.66
C GLU A 436 19.73 -8.69 16.49
N GLU A 437 19.13 -8.07 17.51
CA GLU A 437 17.73 -7.60 17.45
C GLU A 437 17.66 -6.40 16.52
N VAL A 438 16.77 -6.46 15.52
CA VAL A 438 16.53 -5.37 14.58
C VAL A 438 15.07 -4.96 14.54
N SER A 439 14.84 -3.66 14.39
CA SER A 439 13.49 -3.10 14.22
C SER A 439 13.05 -3.12 12.75
N ALA A 440 11.74 -3.06 12.50
CA ALA A 440 11.18 -2.90 11.15
C ALA A 440 11.75 -1.67 10.43
N HIS A 441 12.07 -0.61 11.18
CA HIS A 441 12.67 0.61 10.63
C HIS A 441 14.11 0.37 10.14
N GLU A 442 14.93 -0.33 10.93
CA GLU A 442 16.30 -0.66 10.53
C GLU A 442 16.33 -1.59 9.33
N VAL A 443 15.47 -2.61 9.30
CA VAL A 443 15.35 -3.52 8.16
C VAL A 443 14.94 -2.74 6.90
N ALA A 444 13.92 -1.87 7.01
CA ALA A 444 13.46 -1.05 5.90
C ALA A 444 14.55 -0.10 5.38
N SER A 445 15.29 0.57 6.28
CA SER A 445 16.39 1.45 5.91
C SER A 445 17.49 0.70 5.15
N GLN A 446 17.83 -0.52 5.57
CA GLN A 446 18.78 -1.35 4.82
C GLN A 446 18.25 -1.74 3.44
N VAL A 447 16.94 -2.00 3.31
CA VAL A 447 16.29 -2.29 2.03
C VAL A 447 16.30 -1.07 1.12
N ASP A 448 16.06 0.13 1.67
CA ASP A 448 16.13 1.40 0.93
C ASP A 448 17.53 1.59 0.33
N MET A 449 18.57 1.35 1.15
CA MET A 449 19.97 1.51 0.74
C MET A 449 20.42 0.48 -0.29
N LYS A 450 20.00 -0.79 -0.14
CA LYS A 450 20.46 -1.90 -1.00
C LYS A 450 19.62 -2.12 -2.25
N SER A 451 18.37 -1.65 -2.25
CA SER A 451 17.42 -1.88 -3.33
C SER A 451 16.74 -0.58 -3.77
N ASN A 452 15.61 -0.21 -3.15
CA ASN A 452 14.86 0.98 -3.53
C ASN A 452 13.91 1.40 -2.40
N ILE A 453 13.66 2.71 -2.30
CA ILE A 453 12.83 3.33 -1.26
C ILE A 453 11.38 2.82 -1.23
N LEU A 454 10.78 2.55 -2.38
CA LEU A 454 9.40 2.02 -2.42
C LEU A 454 9.35 0.63 -1.79
N LEU A 455 10.42 -0.17 -1.94
CA LEU A 455 10.50 -1.51 -1.36
C LEU A 455 10.74 -1.47 0.15
N GLY A 456 11.56 -0.56 0.66
CA GLY A 456 11.71 -0.42 2.10
C GLY A 456 10.46 0.15 2.76
N ASN A 457 9.71 1.04 2.11
CA ASN A 457 8.38 1.46 2.56
C ASN A 457 7.40 0.27 2.69
N MET A 458 7.39 -0.62 1.70
CA MET A 458 6.57 -1.85 1.74
C MET A 458 6.99 -2.76 2.90
N VAL A 459 8.31 -2.98 3.07
CA VAL A 459 8.87 -3.81 4.15
C VAL A 459 8.56 -3.21 5.52
N PHE A 460 8.74 -1.90 5.70
CA PHE A 460 8.46 -1.19 6.94
C PHE A 460 7.02 -1.43 7.38
N PHE A 461 6.04 -1.14 6.51
CA PHE A 461 4.64 -1.33 6.84
C PHE A 461 4.38 -2.78 7.23
N CYS A 462 4.81 -3.73 6.40
CA CYS A 462 4.51 -5.15 6.59
C CYS A 462 5.11 -5.70 7.89
N LEU A 463 6.34 -5.34 8.25
CA LEU A 463 6.98 -5.83 9.48
C LEU A 463 6.43 -5.10 10.73
N ASN A 464 6.10 -3.81 10.61
CA ASN A 464 5.61 -3.01 11.73
C ASN A 464 4.22 -3.46 12.23
N VAL A 465 3.43 -4.19 11.42
CA VAL A 465 2.08 -4.65 11.82
C VAL A 465 2.05 -5.55 13.06
N LEU A 466 3.18 -6.18 13.43
CA LEU A 466 3.34 -6.97 14.66
C LEU A 466 4.34 -6.36 15.66
N GLN A 467 4.89 -5.18 15.37
CA GLN A 467 5.81 -4.45 16.25
C GLN A 467 5.16 -3.23 16.90
N ASP A 468 4.13 -2.65 16.27
CA ASP A 468 3.37 -1.51 16.80
C ASP A 468 1.99 -1.94 17.33
N ASN A 469 1.74 -1.60 18.59
CA ASN A 469 0.45 -1.83 19.26
C ASN A 469 -0.73 -1.12 18.59
N ASN A 470 -0.50 0.02 17.93
CA ASN A 470 -1.54 0.73 17.19
C ASN A 470 -1.90 -0.01 15.90
N ALA A 471 -0.89 -0.49 15.17
CA ALA A 471 -1.09 -1.31 13.97
C ALA A 471 -1.81 -2.63 14.31
N MET A 472 -1.44 -3.27 15.41
CA MET A 472 -2.14 -4.47 15.91
C MET A 472 -3.59 -4.20 16.35
N ALA A 473 -3.94 -2.96 16.72
CA ALA A 473 -5.31 -2.59 17.07
C ALA A 473 -6.18 -2.27 15.83
N GLU A 474 -5.57 -2.17 14.64
CA GLU A 474 -6.25 -1.81 13.42
C GLU A 474 -7.14 -2.95 12.89
N ARG A 475 -8.45 -2.70 12.87
CA ARG A 475 -9.45 -3.67 12.37
C ARG A 475 -9.48 -3.80 10.85
N SER A 476 -8.99 -2.80 10.13
CA SER A 476 -9.03 -2.71 8.66
C SER A 476 -7.64 -2.77 8.03
N ILE A 477 -6.77 -3.64 8.55
CA ILE A 477 -5.36 -3.76 8.13
C ILE A 477 -5.19 -4.07 6.63
N GLU A 478 -6.17 -4.70 6.00
CA GLU A 478 -6.22 -4.92 4.54
C GLU A 478 -6.27 -3.61 3.75
N GLY A 479 -7.07 -2.64 4.22
CA GLY A 479 -7.17 -1.32 3.58
C GLY A 479 -5.85 -0.56 3.69
N SER A 480 -5.20 -0.63 4.85
CA SER A 480 -3.89 -0.02 5.06
C SER A 480 -2.80 -0.74 4.25
N TYR A 481 -2.85 -2.06 4.10
CA TYR A 481 -1.97 -2.79 3.18
C TYR A 481 -2.15 -2.32 1.74
N PHE A 482 -3.39 -2.13 1.28
CA PHE A 482 -3.65 -1.59 -0.06
C PHE A 482 -2.99 -0.21 -0.25
N GLN A 483 -3.18 0.69 0.72
CA GLN A 483 -2.65 2.05 0.65
C GLN A 483 -1.12 2.10 0.74
N HIS A 484 -0.52 1.35 1.64
CA HIS A 484 0.90 1.47 1.97
C HIS A 484 1.80 0.45 1.26
N VAL A 485 1.26 -0.67 0.78
CA VAL A 485 2.03 -1.72 0.12
C VAL A 485 1.65 -1.86 -1.34
N HIS A 486 0.36 -2.08 -1.63
CA HIS A 486 -0.08 -2.33 -3.00
C HIS A 486 0.17 -1.12 -3.92
N LYS A 487 -0.16 0.11 -3.48
CA LYS A 487 0.11 1.32 -4.26
C LYS A 487 1.62 1.57 -4.50
N GLN A 488 2.46 1.26 -3.51
CA GLN A 488 3.92 1.37 -3.66
C GLN A 488 4.44 0.37 -4.70
N ALA A 489 3.90 -0.85 -4.72
CA ALA A 489 4.21 -1.85 -5.74
C ALA A 489 3.77 -1.40 -7.15
N GLU A 490 2.58 -0.79 -7.28
CA GLU A 490 2.10 -0.22 -8.56
C GLU A 490 2.98 0.95 -9.04
N GLU A 491 3.49 1.78 -8.14
CA GLU A 491 4.45 2.83 -8.49
C GLU A 491 5.78 2.22 -8.96
N LEU A 492 6.31 1.24 -8.23
CA LEU A 492 7.55 0.56 -8.59
C LEU A 492 7.42 -0.15 -9.96
N GLU A 493 6.28 -0.77 -10.24
CA GLU A 493 5.98 -1.38 -11.54
C GLU A 493 5.99 -0.34 -12.68
N ARG A 494 5.41 0.85 -12.45
CA ARG A 494 5.41 1.95 -13.43
C ARG A 494 6.82 2.46 -13.72
N ILE A 495 7.67 2.56 -12.69
CA ILE A 495 9.07 2.98 -12.85
C ILE A 495 9.81 1.96 -13.72
N LEU A 496 9.75 0.67 -13.38
CA LEU A 496 10.42 -0.39 -14.15
C LEU A 496 9.90 -0.52 -15.59
N GLY A 497 8.61 -0.28 -15.80
CA GLY A 497 8.00 -0.31 -17.13
C GLY A 497 8.37 0.88 -18.02
N SER A 498 8.71 2.02 -17.43
CA SER A 498 9.08 3.23 -18.18
C SER A 498 10.52 3.19 -18.70
N ASP A 499 11.44 2.57 -17.96
CA ASP A 499 12.82 2.33 -18.41
C ASP A 499 12.90 1.39 -19.63
N GLY A 500 11.97 0.44 -19.76
CA GLY A 500 11.89 -0.46 -20.92
C GLY A 500 11.52 0.23 -22.25
N ARG A 501 10.90 1.42 -22.22
CA ARG A 501 10.52 2.16 -23.44
C ARG A 501 11.64 3.03 -24.01
N ARG A 502 12.72 3.29 -23.26
CA ARG A 502 13.90 4.02 -23.76
C ARG A 502 14.97 3.13 -24.39
N GLY A 503 14.88 1.81 -24.27
CA GLY A 503 15.87 0.86 -24.79
C GLY A 503 15.58 0.29 -26.20
N GLY A 504 14.48 0.67 -26.83
CA GLY A 504 14.11 0.20 -28.17
C GLY A 504 14.72 1.02 -29.30
N LEU A 505 16.05 1.16 -29.35
CA LEU A 505 16.72 1.59 -30.57
C LEU A 505 17.01 0.34 -31.42
N SER A 506 16.25 0.21 -32.50
CA SER A 506 16.54 -0.71 -33.60
C SER A 506 18.02 -0.61 -34.02
N PRO A 507 18.71 -1.74 -34.26
CA PRO A 507 20.07 -1.71 -34.79
C PRO A 507 20.00 -1.28 -36.26
N GLY A 508 20.18 0.01 -36.52
CA GLY A 508 20.23 0.50 -37.91
C GLY A 508 19.79 1.94 -38.12
N SER A 509 20.24 2.89 -37.32
CA SER A 509 20.29 4.29 -37.75
C SER A 509 21.20 5.09 -36.84
N SER A 510 22.34 5.51 -37.37
CA SER A 510 23.16 6.57 -36.77
C SER A 510 22.46 7.92 -36.98
N PRO A 511 22.28 8.75 -35.95
CA PRO A 511 22.09 10.18 -36.14
C PRO A 511 23.44 10.86 -35.96
N MET A 512 23.91 11.46 -37.05
CA MET A 512 24.98 12.43 -37.05
C MET A 512 24.73 13.56 -36.05
N GLY A 513 25.78 13.92 -35.31
CA GLY A 513 26.22 15.31 -35.12
C GLY A 513 25.32 16.27 -34.36
N SER A 514 25.71 16.57 -33.12
CA SER A 514 25.92 17.97 -32.69
C SER A 514 26.78 17.97 -31.44
N GLY A 515 28.03 18.42 -31.57
CA GLY A 515 28.97 18.54 -30.48
C GLY A 515 28.78 19.84 -29.69
N SER A 516 29.14 19.81 -28.41
CA SER A 516 29.86 20.90 -27.75
C SER A 516 30.36 20.46 -26.37
N ASN A 517 31.68 20.27 -26.32
CA ASN A 517 32.62 20.75 -25.31
C ASN A 517 32.42 20.37 -23.83
N THR A 518 33.18 19.37 -23.39
CA THR A 518 33.95 19.43 -22.14
C THR A 518 35.43 19.12 -22.45
N PRO A 519 36.41 19.88 -21.91
CA PRO A 519 37.82 19.63 -22.20
C PRO A 519 38.34 18.44 -21.39
N ARG A 520 39.01 17.52 -22.09
CA ARG A 520 39.80 16.42 -21.51
C ARG A 520 41.06 16.99 -20.83
N SER A 521 41.25 16.67 -19.55
CA SER A 521 42.56 16.70 -18.92
C SER A 521 43.39 15.53 -19.44
N ALA A 522 44.61 15.84 -19.87
CA ALA A 522 45.57 14.92 -20.44
C ALA A 522 46.08 13.89 -19.42
N ALA A 523 46.09 12.62 -19.82
CA ALA A 523 46.95 11.60 -19.24
C ALA A 523 47.92 11.16 -20.35
N SER A 524 49.20 11.51 -20.16
CA SER A 524 50.32 11.02 -20.96
C SER A 524 50.58 9.56 -20.60
N ALA A 525 50.60 8.70 -21.61
CA ALA A 525 51.13 7.35 -21.52
C ALA A 525 52.66 7.35 -21.61
N TYR A 526 53.30 6.39 -20.93
CA TYR A 526 54.48 5.65 -21.38
C TYR A 526 54.28 4.20 -20.87
N VAL A 527 54.14 3.20 -21.76
CA VAL A 527 55.19 2.31 -22.33
C VAL A 527 55.72 1.33 -21.26
N TYR A 528 55.69 0.00 -21.41
CA TYR A 528 55.76 -0.89 -22.60
C TYR A 528 54.55 -1.81 -22.78
#